data_AF-A0A2D5P3C0-F1
#
_entry.id   AF-A0A2D5P3C0-F1
#
_cell.length_a   1.000
_cell.length_b   1.000
_cell.length_c   1.000
_cell.angle_alpha   90.00
_cell.angle_beta   90.00
_cell.angle_gamma   90.00
#
_symmetry.space_group_name_H-M   'P 1'
#
loop_
_entity.id
_entity.type
_entity.pdbx_description
1 polymer ?
#
loop_
_entity_poly.entity_id
_entity_poly.type
_entity_poly.pdbx_seq_one_letter_code
_entity_poly.pdbx_strand_id
1 'polypeptide(L)' 'MKNADLPAMPFEGGNNNGIQPSTGLTKREMFAMHAMQGIIAYSSHALDRGRAARSATEFADALLKELDK' A
#
# COMPACT_ATOMS: atom_id res chain seq x y z
N MET A 1 -14.06 4.40 8.64
CA MET A 1 -12.89 3.78 7.98
C MET A 1 -11.71 4.71 8.14
N LYS A 2 -10.50 4.20 8.43
CA LYS A 2 -9.30 5.04 8.50
C LYS A 2 -8.81 5.35 7.08
N ASN A 3 -8.04 6.42 6.89
CA ASN A 3 -7.50 6.78 5.58
C ASN A 3 -6.71 5.60 4.97
N ALA A 4 -5.92 4.91 5.81
CA ALA A 4 -5.18 3.70 5.48
C ALA A 4 -6.01 2.61 4.79
N ASP A 5 -7.26 2.42 5.22
CA ASP A 5 -8.17 1.35 4.76
C ASP A 5 -8.94 1.73 3.48
N LEU A 6 -8.83 2.99 3.03
CA LEU A 6 -9.49 3.43 1.81
C LEU A 6 -8.80 2.85 0.57
N PRO A 7 -9.53 2.64 -0.54
CA PRO A 7 -8.93 2.21 -1.80
C PRO A 7 -7.84 3.19 -2.26
N ALA A 8 -6.70 2.66 -2.71
CA ALA A 8 -5.61 3.47 -3.27
C ALA A 8 -6.02 4.16 -4.57
N MET A 9 -6.84 3.48 -5.36
CA MET A 9 -7.43 3.99 -6.60
C MET A 9 -8.93 3.72 -6.54
N PRO A 10 -9.72 4.63 -5.93
CA PRO A 10 -11.16 4.46 -5.85
C PRO A 10 -11.77 4.44 -7.26
N PHE A 11 -12.68 3.50 -7.48
CA PHE A 11 -13.46 3.41 -8.71
C PHE A 11 -14.93 3.54 -8.34
N GLU A 12 -15.60 4.54 -8.88
CA GLU A 12 -16.99 4.86 -8.50
C GLU A 12 -18.01 3.84 -9.02
N GLY A 13 -17.65 2.96 -9.96
CA GLY A 13 -18.58 1.99 -10.53
C GLY A 13 -19.63 2.66 -11.41
N GLY A 14 -19.47 2.59 -12.74
CA GLY A 14 -20.55 2.95 -13.67
C GLY A 14 -21.53 1.80 -13.89
N ASN A 15 -22.69 2.08 -14.49
CA ASN A 15 -23.79 1.15 -14.82
C ASN A 15 -23.37 -0.16 -15.54
N ASN A 16 -22.14 -0.28 -16.03
CA ASN A 16 -21.66 -1.39 -16.83
C ASN A 16 -21.02 -2.55 -16.05
N ASN A 17 -20.68 -2.38 -14.77
CA ASN A 17 -19.79 -3.36 -14.12
C ASN A 17 -20.43 -4.32 -13.12
N GLY A 18 -21.66 -4.13 -12.64
CA GLY A 18 -22.39 -5.10 -11.79
C GLY A 18 -21.68 -5.61 -10.51
N ILE A 19 -20.48 -5.13 -10.23
CA ILE A 19 -19.55 -5.55 -9.18
C ILE A 19 -19.39 -4.35 -8.25
N GLN A 20 -19.43 -4.62 -6.95
CA GLN A 20 -19.35 -3.58 -5.92
C GLN A 20 -18.11 -2.69 -6.13
N PRO A 21 -18.24 -1.36 -5.98
CA PRO A 21 -17.11 -0.45 -6.09
C PRO A 21 -16.07 -0.81 -5.03
N SER A 22 -14.82 -0.94 -5.48
CA SER A 22 -13.59 -1.25 -4.73
C SER A 22 -13.39 -2.67 -4.19
N THR A 23 -12.63 -3.48 -4.94
CA THR A 23 -11.95 -4.71 -4.46
C THR A 23 -10.42 -4.63 -4.62
N GLY A 24 -9.87 -3.43 -4.87
CA GLY A 24 -8.44 -3.21 -5.11
C GLY A 24 -7.63 -3.01 -3.83
N LEU A 25 -6.33 -2.72 -3.99
CA LEU A 25 -5.41 -2.42 -2.88
C LEU A 25 -5.90 -1.23 -2.04
N THR A 26 -5.73 -1.32 -0.74
CA THR A 26 -5.82 -0.19 0.18
C THR A 26 -4.65 0.78 -0.02
N LYS A 27 -4.79 2.04 0.41
CA LYS A 27 -3.71 3.04 0.37
C LYS A 27 -2.46 2.54 1.10
N ARG A 28 -2.64 1.89 2.25
CA ARG A 28 -1.53 1.31 3.03
C ARG A 28 -0.78 0.23 2.24
N GLU A 29 -1.49 -0.69 1.62
CA GLU A 29 -0.88 -1.77 0.83
C GLU A 29 -0.15 -1.23 -0.40
N MET A 30 -0.71 -0.23 -1.08
CA MET A 30 -0.07 0.41 -2.22
C MET A 30 1.24 1.11 -1.82
N PHE A 31 1.24 1.87 -0.71
CA PHE A 31 2.46 2.51 -0.21
C PHE A 31 3.50 1.50 0.24
N ALA A 32 3.08 0.44 0.95
CA ALA A 32 3.99 -0.62 1.36
C ALA A 32 4.60 -1.35 0.15
N MET A 33 3.83 -1.59 -0.91
CA MET A 33 4.31 -2.19 -2.16
C MET A 33 5.43 -1.35 -2.79
N HIS A 34 5.24 -0.03 -2.91
CA HIS A 34 6.26 0.85 -3.46
C HIS A 34 7.52 0.94 -2.59
N ALA A 35 7.37 1.03 -1.27
CA ALA A 35 8.51 0.99 -0.36
C ALA A 35 9.28 -0.33 -0.48
N MET A 36 8.56 -1.46 -0.55
CA MET A 36 9.15 -2.79 -0.72
C MET A 36 9.90 -2.91 -2.05
N GLN A 37 9.37 -2.35 -3.14
CA GLN A 37 10.05 -2.35 -4.44
C GLN A 37 11.42 -1.67 -4.35
N GLY A 38 11.49 -0.51 -3.70
CA GLY A 38 12.76 0.20 -3.48
C GLY A 38 13.74 -0.58 -2.58
N ILE A 39 13.24 -1.19 -1.50
CA ILE A 39 14.06 -2.00 -0.58
C ILE A 39 14.67 -3.21 -1.30
N ILE A 40 13.86 -3.92 -2.08
CA ILE A 40 14.31 -5.11 -2.83
C ILE A 40 15.34 -4.70 -3.89
N ALA A 41 15.10 -3.60 -4.62
CA ALA A 41 16.00 -3.14 -5.67
C ALA A 41 17.36 -2.69 -5.12
N TYR A 42 17.39 -2.10 -3.92
CA TYR A 42 18.63 -1.68 -3.26
C TYR A 42 19.42 -2.84 -2.65
N SER A 43 18.73 -3.88 -2.19
CA SER A 43 19.38 -4.98 -1.47
C SER A 43 20.22 -5.87 -2.38
N SER A 44 21.50 -6.02 -2.07
CA SER A 44 22.32 -7.11 -2.61
C SER A 44 21.91 -8.44 -1.96
N HIS A 45 22.25 -9.56 -2.61
CA HIS A 45 21.75 -10.94 -2.47
C HIS A 45 21.40 -11.54 -1.08
N ALA A 46 21.64 -10.85 0.04
CA ALA A 46 21.33 -11.26 1.42
C ALA A 46 20.12 -10.51 2.05
N LEU A 47 19.07 -10.21 1.28
CA LEU A 47 17.88 -9.56 1.83
C LEU A 47 17.08 -10.51 2.73
N ASP A 48 16.97 -10.16 4.01
CA ASP A 48 15.98 -10.77 4.90
C ASP A 48 14.58 -10.30 4.50
N ARG A 49 13.77 -11.24 3.99
CA ARG A 49 12.42 -10.98 3.48
C ARG A 49 11.47 -10.48 4.58
N GLY A 50 11.61 -10.99 5.80
CA GLY A 50 10.78 -10.59 6.94
C GLY A 50 11.08 -9.16 7.39
N ARG A 51 12.37 -8.79 7.42
CA ARG A 51 12.81 -7.43 7.69
C ARG A 51 12.35 -6.45 6.60
N ALA A 52 12.50 -6.82 5.33
CA ALA A 52 12.05 -6.01 4.21
C ALA A 52 10.54 -5.73 4.27
N ALA A 53 9.73 -6.76 4.54
CA ALA A 53 8.29 -6.61 4.70
C ALA A 53 7.91 -5.69 5.86
N ARG A 54 8.55 -5.86 7.02
CA ARG A 54 8.33 -5.00 8.18
C ARG A 54 8.66 -3.55 7.88
N SER A 55 9.86 -3.28 7.36
CA SER A 55 10.27 -1.91 7.04
C SER A 55 9.36 -1.25 5.99
N ALA A 56 8.93 -1.99 4.98
CA ALA A 56 7.99 -1.48 3.98
C ALA A 56 6.66 -1.04 4.61
N THR A 57 6.11 -1.84 5.54
CA THR A 57 4.89 -1.46 6.26
C THR A 57 5.09 -0.28 7.21
N GLU A 58 6.25 -0.19 7.87
CA GLU A 58 6.58 0.93 8.76
C GLU A 58 6.67 2.26 7.99
N PHE A 59 7.25 2.25 6.79
CA PHE A 59 7.27 3.44 5.91
C PHE A 59 5.86 3.84 5.47
N ALA A 60 5.00 2.88 5.11
CA ALA A 60 3.61 3.17 4.76
C ALA A 60 2.84 3.80 5.92
N ASP A 61 3.00 3.26 7.13
CA ASP A 61 2.35 3.77 8.34
C ASP A 61 2.84 5.18 8.72
N ALA A 62 4.15 5.43 8.59
CA ALA A 62 4.73 6.76 8.82
C ALA A 62 4.19 7.80 7.85
N LEU A 63 4.10 7.46 6.56
CA LEU A 63 3.55 8.35 5.52
C LEU A 63 2.08 8.65 5.77
N LEU A 64 1.26 7.63 6.05
CA LEU A 64 -0.16 7.82 6.34
C LEU A 64 -0.38 8.71 7.56
N LYS A 65 0.40 8.52 8.62
CA LYS A 65 0.35 9.38 9.80
C LYS A 65 0.70 10.84 9.49
N GLU A 66 1.63 11.08 8.58
CA GLU A 66 1.99 12.44 8.14
C GLU A 66 0.85 13.08 7.34
N LEU A 67 0.20 12.32 6.46
CA LEU A 67 -0.89 12.79 5.61
C LEU A 67 -2.21 13.00 6.35
N ASP A 68 -2.40 12.33 7.49
CA ASP A 68 -3.60 12.44 8.33
C ASP A 68 -3.56 13.66 9.30
N LYS A 69 -2.52 14.50 9.23
CA LYS A 69 -2.44 15.77 9.98
C LYS A 69 -3.38 16.82 9.40
#